data_AF-A0A6C0E9A8-F1
#
_entry.id   AF-A0A6C0E9A8-F1
#
_cell.length_a   1.000
_cell.length_b   1.000
_cell.length_c   1.000
_cell.angle_alpha   90.00
_cell.angle_beta   90.00
_cell.angle_gamma   90.00
#
_symmetry.space_group_name_H-M   'P 1'
#
loop_
_entity.id
_entity.type
_entity.pdbx_description
1 polymer ?
#
loop_
_entity_poly.entity_id
_entity_poly.type
_entity_poly.pdbx_seq_one_letter_code
_entity_poly.pdbx_strand_id
1 'polypeptide(L)'
;MTIKVLIDSFSFEELKQIIDYYNNHKQPDEEPIEELNRAEGGFKIQITELKGVDYNENKKIKQLRWDKKSLVPKGNIGFTENEEKLLYESMVKILGIKNVIIE
;
A
#
# COMPACT_ATOMS: atom_id res chain seq x y z
N MET A 1 -2.30 -0.85 11.73
CA MET A 1 -3.39 -1.78 11.38
C MET A 1 -2.79 -2.85 10.48
N THR A 2 -3.29 -4.09 10.45
CA THR A 2 -2.79 -5.10 9.50
C THR A 2 -3.87 -5.45 8.50
N ILE A 3 -3.62 -5.21 7.20
CA ILE A 3 -4.54 -5.63 6.14
C ILE A 3 -4.14 -7.03 5.68
N LYS A 4 -5.07 -7.97 5.65
CA LYS A 4 -4.81 -9.34 5.22
C LYS A 4 -5.76 -9.76 4.12
N VAL A 5 -5.21 -10.41 3.10
CA VAL A 5 -5.99 -11.04 2.03
C VAL A 5 -6.21 -12.52 2.32
N LEU A 6 -7.41 -13.01 1.99
CA LEU A 6 -7.77 -14.43 2.18
C LEU A 6 -7.61 -15.26 0.90
N ILE A 7 -7.40 -14.59 -0.23
CA ILE A 7 -7.10 -15.21 -1.54
C ILE A 7 -5.61 -15.54 -1.66
N ASP A 8 -5.26 -16.46 -2.56
CA ASP A 8 -3.86 -16.85 -2.81
C ASP A 8 -3.13 -15.86 -3.72
N SER A 9 -3.84 -15.24 -4.65
CA SER A 9 -3.31 -14.26 -5.59
C SER A 9 -4.42 -13.41 -6.19
N PHE A 10 -4.07 -12.22 -6.66
CA PHE A 10 -4.88 -11.38 -7.54
C PHE A 10 -4.04 -10.95 -8.74
N SER A 11 -4.70 -10.57 -9.82
CA SER A 11 -4.11 -10.20 -11.10
C SER A 11 -3.45 -8.83 -11.06
N PHE A 12 -2.58 -8.57 -12.05
CA PHE A 12 -2.00 -7.25 -12.28
C PHE A 12 -3.08 -6.17 -12.54
N GLU A 13 -4.18 -6.54 -13.20
CA GLU A 13 -5.30 -5.62 -13.44
C GLU A 13 -5.99 -5.25 -12.13
N GLU A 14 -6.23 -6.20 -11.23
CA GLU A 14 -6.78 -5.92 -9.89
C GLU A 14 -5.82 -5.05 -9.07
N LEU A 15 -4.51 -5.30 -9.13
CA LEU A 15 -3.50 -4.45 -8.48
C LEU A 15 -3.61 -3.00 -8.96
N LYS A 16 -3.67 -2.81 -10.28
CA LYS A 16 -3.80 -1.49 -10.90
C LYS A 16 -5.10 -0.81 -10.46
N GLN A 17 -6.21 -1.53 -10.45
CA GLN A 17 -7.50 -0.99 -10.01
C GLN A 17 -7.50 -0.58 -8.52
N ILE A 18 -6.79 -1.31 -7.66
CA ILE A 18 -6.61 -0.92 -6.25
C ILE A 18 -5.85 0.42 -6.15
N ILE A 19 -4.75 0.54 -6.90
CA ILE A 19 -3.94 1.77 -6.94
C ILE A 19 -4.76 2.95 -7.49
N ASP A 20 -5.47 2.75 -8.59
CA ASP A 20 -6.32 3.77 -9.21
C ASP A 20 -7.45 4.18 -8.27
N TYR A 21 -8.09 3.24 -7.58
CA TYR A 21 -9.14 3.56 -6.62
C TYR A 21 -8.60 4.41 -5.47
N TYR A 22 -7.49 3.99 -4.85
CA TYR A 22 -6.85 4.76 -3.78
C TYR A 22 -6.52 6.19 -4.24
N ASN A 23 -5.84 6.32 -5.37
CA ASN A 23 -5.32 7.60 -5.86
C ASN A 23 -6.43 8.57 -6.30
N ASN A 24 -7.62 8.06 -6.64
CA ASN A 24 -8.80 8.88 -6.94
C ASN A 24 -9.59 9.31 -5.69
N HIS A 25 -9.35 8.70 -4.53
CA HIS A 25 -10.10 8.95 -3.30
C HIS A 25 -9.25 9.51 -2.15
N LYS A 26 -7.93 9.55 -2.30
CA LYS A 26 -7.01 10.25 -1.39
C LYS A 26 -7.32 11.75 -1.35
N GLN A 27 -6.84 12.43 -0.31
CA GLN A 27 -6.92 13.88 -0.27
C GLN A 27 -6.06 14.52 -1.38
N PRO A 28 -6.41 15.73 -1.85
CA PRO A 28 -5.66 16.40 -2.91
C PRO A 28 -4.17 16.64 -2.59
N ASP A 29 -3.85 16.86 -1.32
CA ASP A 29 -2.51 17.13 -0.78
C ASP A 29 -1.74 15.86 -0.39
N GLU A 30 -2.39 14.70 -0.34
CA GLU A 30 -1.72 13.43 -0.06
C GLU A 30 -0.92 12.94 -1.28
N GLU A 31 0.21 12.30 -1.03
CA GLU A 31 1.01 11.68 -2.08
C GLU A 31 0.33 10.39 -2.58
N PRO A 32 0.47 10.04 -3.87
CA PRO A 32 -0.13 8.83 -4.42
C PRO A 32 0.54 7.56 -3.89
N ILE A 33 -0.21 6.46 -3.87
CA ILE A 33 0.36 5.12 -3.71
C ILE A 33 0.85 4.59 -5.04
N GLU A 34 1.91 3.80 -4.97
CA GLU A 34 2.49 3.07 -6.09
C GLU A 34 2.78 1.62 -5.68
N GLU A 35 2.94 0.74 -6.67
CA GLU A 35 3.46 -0.61 -6.44
C GLU A 35 4.90 -0.55 -5.92
N LEU A 36 5.17 -1.32 -4.87
CA LEU A 36 6.52 -1.50 -4.35
C LEU A 36 7.26 -2.53 -5.20
N ASN A 37 8.21 -2.07 -6.02
CA ASN A 37 9.06 -2.93 -6.85
C ASN A 37 10.16 -3.64 -6.00
N ARG A 38 9.75 -4.60 -5.18
CA ARG A 38 10.60 -5.52 -4.40
C ARG A 38 10.14 -6.95 -4.65
N ALA A 39 10.97 -7.95 -4.34
CA ALA A 39 10.66 -9.36 -4.64
C ALA A 39 9.36 -9.84 -3.96
N GLU A 40 9.09 -9.33 -2.76
CA GLU A 40 7.86 -9.57 -2.01
C GLU A 40 6.66 -8.75 -2.51
N GLY A 41 6.88 -7.64 -3.21
CA GLY A 41 5.85 -6.69 -3.61
C GLY A 41 5.24 -5.90 -2.44
N GLY A 42 4.19 -5.13 -2.75
CA GLY A 42 3.43 -4.35 -1.78
C GLY A 42 3.10 -2.95 -2.31
N PHE A 43 2.99 -2.00 -1.39
CA PHE A 43 2.62 -0.61 -1.70
C PHE A 43 3.64 0.36 -1.09
N LYS A 44 3.89 1.46 -1.79
CA LYS A 44 4.74 2.56 -1.30
C LYS A 44 4.09 3.92 -1.55
N ILE A 45 4.46 4.89 -0.72
CA ILE A 45 4.18 6.31 -0.92
C ILE A 45 5.53 7.04 -0.84
N GLN A 46 5.82 7.88 -1.83
CA GLN A 46 7.05 8.67 -1.86
C GLN A 46 6.97 9.82 -0.85
N ILE A 47 8.01 10.00 -0.05
CA ILE A 47 8.13 11.16 0.85
C ILE A 47 8.86 12.26 0.08
N THR A 48 8.11 13.24 -0.42
CA THR A 48 8.59 14.29 -1.33
C THR A 48 9.68 15.16 -0.70
N GLU A 49 9.62 15.42 0.60
CA GLU A 49 10.62 16.21 1.35
C GLU A 49 12.03 15.59 1.34
N LEU A 50 12.14 14.28 1.10
CA LEU A 50 13.40 13.53 1.11
C LEU A 50 13.90 13.18 -0.29
N LYS A 51 13.26 13.70 -1.34
CA LYS A 51 13.63 13.44 -2.73
C LYS A 51 15.03 14.01 -3.00
N GLY A 52 16.01 13.12 -3.18
CA GLY A 52 17.40 13.46 -3.50
C GLY A 52 18.33 13.76 -2.31
N VAL A 53 17.85 13.68 -1.06
CA VAL A 53 18.62 14.14 0.12
C VAL A 53 19.33 13.00 0.87
N ASP A 54 18.77 11.78 0.89
CA ASP A 54 19.34 10.61 1.60
C ASP A 54 19.86 9.54 0.62
N TYR A 55 20.87 8.74 0.96
CA TYR A 55 21.28 7.59 0.14
C TYR A 55 20.42 6.34 0.41
N ASN A 56 19.68 6.29 1.52
CA ASN A 56 18.84 5.15 1.89
C ASN A 56 17.41 5.29 1.35
N GLU A 57 17.09 4.55 0.29
CA GLU A 57 15.75 4.54 -0.33
C GLU A 57 14.62 4.23 0.65
N ASN A 58 14.84 3.36 1.65
CA ASN A 58 13.80 3.00 2.62
C ASN A 58 13.42 4.14 3.57
N LYS A 59 14.26 5.18 3.68
CA LYS A 59 13.93 6.39 4.44
C LYS A 59 13.12 7.39 3.62
N LYS A 60 13.08 7.23 2.30
CA LYS A 60 12.39 8.13 1.38
C LYS A 60 10.97 7.69 1.05
N ILE A 61 10.55 6.51 1.51
CA ILE A 61 9.23 5.96 1.20
C ILE A 61 8.56 5.47 2.47
N LYS A 62 7.24 5.66 2.54
CA LYS A 62 6.39 4.83 3.38
C LYS A 62 6.15 3.53 2.64
N GLN A 63 6.13 2.39 3.34
CA GLN A 63 5.95 1.11 2.67
C GLN A 63 5.20 0.08 3.51
N LEU A 64 4.32 -0.66 2.83
CA LEU A 64 3.68 -1.88 3.29
C LEU A 64 4.08 -3.01 2.36
N ARG A 65 4.54 -4.12 2.92
CA ARG A 65 5.06 -5.26 2.15
C ARG A 65 4.24 -6.50 2.39
N TRP A 66 4.14 -7.36 1.40
CA TRP A 66 3.50 -8.65 1.59
C TRP A 66 4.34 -9.55 2.51
N ASP A 67 3.68 -10.11 3.52
CA ASP A 67 4.21 -11.14 4.40
C ASP A 67 3.07 -12.06 4.84
N LYS A 68 3.11 -13.33 4.44
CA LYS A 68 2.08 -14.34 4.76
C LYS A 68 0.63 -13.86 4.50
N LYS A 69 0.40 -13.27 3.31
CA LYS A 69 -0.86 -12.66 2.87
C LYS A 69 -1.30 -11.39 3.62
N SER A 70 -0.44 -10.87 4.48
CA SER A 70 -0.68 -9.61 5.18
C SER A 70 0.21 -8.51 4.62
N LEU A 71 -0.31 -7.29 4.58
CA LEU A 71 0.48 -6.08 4.38
C LEU A 71 1.01 -5.63 5.72
N VAL A 72 2.32 -5.69 5.87
CA VAL A 72 3.01 -5.30 7.10
C VAL A 72 3.98 -4.15 6.83
N PRO A 73 4.11 -3.18 7.74
CA PRO A 73 5.17 -2.19 7.65
C PRO A 73 6.51 -2.90 7.79
N LYS A 74 7.34 -2.83 6.74
CA LYS A 74 8.73 -3.34 6.77
C LYS A 74 9.67 -2.23 6.32
N GLY A 75 10.53 -1.78 7.22
CA GLY A 75 11.44 -0.65 7.01
C GLY A 75 11.29 0.41 8.10
N ASN A 76 11.73 1.64 7.81
CA ASN A 76 11.74 2.71 8.80
C ASN A 76 10.38 3.43 8.93
N ILE A 77 9.53 3.40 7.90
CA ILE A 77 8.30 4.23 7.85
C ILE A 77 7.15 3.43 7.21
N GLY A 78 6.08 3.22 7.99
CA GLY A 78 4.82 2.61 7.53
C GLY A 78 3.82 3.66 7.03
N PHE A 79 2.65 3.19 6.62
CA PHE A 79 1.53 4.07 6.28
C PHE A 79 0.91 4.61 7.59
N THR A 80 0.27 5.77 7.52
CA THR A 80 -0.57 6.30 8.59
C THR A 80 -1.89 5.52 8.65
N GLU A 81 -2.63 5.66 9.75
CA GLU A 81 -3.91 4.97 9.91
C GLU A 81 -4.93 5.32 8.81
N ASN A 82 -4.97 6.58 8.36
CA ASN A 82 -5.84 7.00 7.26
C ASN A 82 -5.42 6.38 5.93
N GLU A 83 -4.11 6.35 5.64
CA GLU A 83 -3.57 5.72 4.43
C GLU A 83 -3.84 4.20 4.45
N GLU A 84 -3.66 3.53 5.60
CA GLU A 84 -4.00 2.10 5.75
C GLU A 84 -5.50 1.85 5.57
N LYS A 85 -6.36 2.71 6.14
CA LYS A 85 -7.81 2.59 6.01
C LYS A 85 -8.26 2.76 4.56
N LEU A 86 -7.76 3.78 3.85
CA LEU A 86 -8.11 3.98 2.44
C LEU A 86 -7.59 2.83 1.57
N LEU A 87 -6.40 2.28 1.86
CA LEU A 87 -5.90 1.10 1.18
C LEU A 87 -6.79 -0.12 1.42
N TYR A 88 -7.23 -0.34 2.65
CA TYR A 88 -8.18 -1.40 2.97
C TYR A 88 -9.49 -1.24 2.20
N GLU A 89 -10.08 -0.04 2.18
CA GLU A 89 -11.31 0.26 1.44
C GLU A 89 -11.13 0.01 -0.07
N SER A 90 -9.98 0.41 -0.61
CA SER A 90 -9.61 0.16 -2.01
C SER A 90 -9.55 -1.33 -2.32
N MET A 91 -8.87 -2.10 -1.48
CA MET A 91 -8.75 -3.55 -1.64
C MET A 91 -10.10 -4.26 -1.48
N VAL A 92 -10.91 -3.87 -0.51
CA VAL A 92 -12.28 -4.40 -0.33
C VAL A 92 -13.15 -4.10 -1.54
N LYS A 93 -13.02 -2.92 -2.13
CA LYS A 93 -13.81 -2.51 -3.30
C LYS A 93 -13.51 -3.38 -4.52
N ILE A 94 -12.23 -3.72 -4.74
CA ILE A 94 -11.79 -4.46 -5.93
C ILE A 94 -11.86 -5.98 -5.70
N LEU A 95 -11.31 -6.46 -4.59
CA LEU A 95 -11.21 -7.90 -4.28
C LEU A 95 -12.47 -8.45 -3.60
N GLY A 96 -13.30 -7.58 -3.02
CA GLY A 96 -14.52 -7.94 -2.29
C GLY A 96 -14.29 -8.11 -0.79
N ILE A 97 -15.28 -7.70 0.01
CA ILE A 97 -15.22 -7.71 1.50
C ILE A 97 -14.97 -9.09 2.12
N LYS A 98 -15.30 -10.18 1.42
CA LYS A 98 -15.04 -11.54 1.89
C LYS A 98 -13.58 -11.97 1.76
N ASN A 99 -12.78 -11.20 1.03
CA ASN A 99 -11.41 -11.55 0.66
C ASN A 99 -10.36 -10.69 1.35
N VAL A 100 -10.77 -9.67 2.12
CA VAL A 100 -9.87 -8.72 2.80
C VAL A 100 -10.38 -8.46 4.20
N ILE A 101 -9.50 -8.57 5.21
CA ILE A 101 -9.81 -8.32 6.62
C ILE A 101 -8.78 -7.40 7.27
N ILE A 102 -9.14 -6.86 8.42
CA ILE A 102 -8.26 -6.13 9.33
C ILE A 102 -7.95 -7.02 10.54
N GLU A 103 -6.66 -7.14 10.89
CA GLU A 103 -6.14 -7.77 12.11
C GLU A 103 -5.40 -6.75 13.00
#